data_AF-A0A350X4B3-F1
#
_entry.id   AF-A0A350X4B3-F1
#
_cell.length_a   1.000
_cell.length_b   1.000
_cell.length_c   1.000
_cell.angle_alpha   90.00
_cell.angle_beta   90.00
_cell.angle_gamma   90.00
#
_symmetry.space_group_name_H-M   'P 1'
#
loop_
_entity.id
_entity.type
_entity.pdbx_description
1 polymer ?
#
loop_
_entity_poly.entity_id
_entity_poly.type
_entity_poly.pdbx_seq_one_letter_code
_entity_poly.pdbx_strand_id
1 'polypeptide(L)'
;MAKYDGFMGDYVGLTPEAVKEKQELHGFNELEPEVKETLFHKIINIFKEPMFLLLFGTSALYFILGEPSDGFIMIGFVAFMASINIFQEWRTDQTLNALKELSAPKVRVIRNNQIEVIESKEVTVLDLMILEEGEKISADGLVLEMNDFGVDESTLTGESEIVWKKFNMNEEEQALHFRRDTCYAGTVVTQGRAIVEVTAIGAKTEYGRIGCDLLTVEQKSTPLEKQTRHLIKVCALIGFGMFLLVVAFTFINTNDVIESLLSGITLAMAVIPEEFPVILTVFLAMGAWRLAKKNALIRRMPSVETLGAVTTLCVDKTGTLTKNEMNVEQVYAYGDTSLMELMNWAALACEPAPFDPMEKAILLSAKNNGIDTVHLFDKPLVDEYPFSSETKMMGHIWEIEGVVTLAAKGSCESILPLCHLTDTQLKQVIEEQEKLARQGYRVIAVATRQDLTTIPATLA
;
A
#
# COMPACT_ATOMS: atom_id res chain seq x y z
N MET A 1 21.53 4.76 -19.91
CA MET A 1 20.13 5.05 -20.28
C MET A 1 19.33 3.80 -20.03
N ALA A 2 18.44 3.81 -19.06
CA ALA A 2 17.47 2.74 -18.92
C ALA A 2 16.45 2.95 -20.05
N LYS A 3 16.59 2.22 -21.15
CA LYS A 3 15.44 1.95 -22.00
C LYS A 3 14.54 1.05 -21.17
N TYR A 4 13.51 1.61 -20.54
CA TYR A 4 12.41 0.80 -20.06
C TYR A 4 11.58 0.41 -21.27
N ASP A 5 11.26 -0.88 -21.41
CA ASP A 5 10.54 -1.40 -22.57
C ASP A 5 9.27 -0.57 -22.83
N GLY A 6 9.31 0.23 -23.90
CA GLY A 6 8.18 0.94 -24.47
C GLY A 6 7.95 2.41 -24.07
N PHE A 7 8.87 3.07 -23.36
CA PHE A 7 8.89 4.55 -23.28
C PHE A 7 9.95 5.12 -24.23
N MET A 8 9.60 6.19 -24.96
CA MET A 8 10.47 6.80 -25.98
C MET A 8 11.41 7.87 -25.41
N GLY A 9 11.13 8.40 -24.21
CA GLY A 9 11.92 9.46 -23.59
C GLY A 9 13.26 9.00 -22.99
N ASP A 10 14.29 9.85 -23.14
CA ASP A 10 15.58 9.69 -22.47
C ASP A 10 15.51 10.24 -21.03
N TYR A 11 15.09 9.40 -20.08
CA TYR A 11 14.97 9.80 -18.68
C TYR A 11 16.27 9.63 -17.90
N VAL A 12 16.78 10.75 -17.37
CA VAL A 12 17.93 10.76 -16.45
C VAL A 12 17.42 10.94 -15.02
N GLY A 13 17.35 9.82 -14.30
CA GLY A 13 17.00 9.81 -12.88
C GLY A 13 18.07 10.49 -12.00
N LEU A 14 17.70 10.81 -10.75
CA LEU A 14 18.62 11.43 -9.79
C LEU A 14 19.84 10.55 -9.49
N THR A 15 20.99 11.19 -9.28
CA THR A 15 22.19 10.55 -8.74
C THR A 15 22.07 10.31 -7.23
N PRO A 16 22.74 9.31 -6.65
CA PRO A 16 22.70 9.05 -5.21
C PRO A 16 23.03 10.27 -4.33
N GLU A 17 23.97 11.12 -4.77
CA GLU A 17 24.35 12.35 -4.08
C GLU A 17 23.21 13.37 -4.06
N ALA A 18 22.57 13.57 -5.21
CA ALA A 18 21.41 14.46 -5.35
C ALA A 18 20.21 13.96 -4.53
N VAL A 19 19.95 12.64 -4.50
CA VAL A 19 18.91 12.05 -3.65
C VAL A 19 19.16 12.41 -2.19
N LYS A 20 20.39 12.24 -1.72
CA LYS A 20 20.76 12.56 -0.33
C LYS A 20 20.58 14.04 -0.02
N GLU A 21 21.02 14.93 -0.91
CA GLU A 21 20.83 16.39 -0.77
C GLU A 21 19.34 16.76 -0.68
N LYS A 22 18.49 16.16 -1.53
CA LYS A 22 17.04 16.40 -1.52
C LYS A 22 16.37 15.85 -0.26
N GLN A 23 16.78 14.68 0.21
CA GLN A 23 16.29 14.11 1.47
C GLN A 23 16.70 14.94 2.69
N GLU A 24 17.91 15.51 2.71
CA GLU A 24 18.34 16.43 3.76
C GLU A 24 17.51 17.74 3.76
N LEU A 25 17.11 18.22 2.59
CA LEU A 25 16.33 19.46 2.43
C LEU A 25 14.82 19.27 2.68
N HIS A 26 14.23 18.21 2.14
CA HIS A 26 12.79 17.98 2.11
C HIS A 26 12.29 16.95 3.13
N GLY A 27 13.19 16.13 3.68
CA GLY A 27 12.87 14.99 4.52
C GLY A 27 12.49 13.73 3.73
N PHE A 28 12.03 12.71 4.45
CA PHE A 28 11.51 11.46 3.87
C PHE A 28 10.03 11.59 3.49
N ASN A 29 9.56 10.71 2.60
CA ASN A 29 8.16 10.63 2.20
C ASN A 29 7.29 9.98 3.30
N GLU A 30 7.02 10.72 4.36
CA GLU A 30 6.20 10.29 5.51
C GLU A 30 5.22 11.38 5.92
N LEU A 31 4.02 10.99 6.39
CA LEU A 31 2.97 11.92 6.85
C LEU A 31 3.33 12.60 8.16
N GLU A 32 3.87 11.84 9.11
CA GLU A 32 4.59 12.36 10.25
C GLU A 32 5.96 11.68 10.28
N PRO A 33 7.04 12.42 10.53
CA PRO A 33 8.28 11.77 10.92
C PRO A 33 8.00 10.99 12.21
N GLU A 34 8.26 9.68 12.22
CA GLU A 34 8.25 8.93 13.49
C GLU A 34 9.22 9.64 14.43
N VAL A 35 8.68 10.35 15.42
CA VAL A 35 9.48 10.85 16.53
C VAL A 35 9.91 9.60 17.28
N LYS A 36 11.07 9.06 16.92
CA LYS A 36 11.70 7.99 17.68
C LYS A 36 11.80 8.52 19.10
N GLU A 37 10.98 7.97 20.00
CA GLU A 37 11.10 8.30 21.41
C GLU A 37 12.55 8.04 21.78
N THR A 38 13.24 9.10 22.20
CA THR A 38 14.64 8.98 22.58
C THR A 38 14.71 7.99 23.74
N LEU A 39 15.79 7.21 23.82
CA LEU A 39 16.01 6.26 24.93
C LEU A 39 15.82 6.94 26.28
N PHE A 40 16.16 8.23 26.38
CA PHE A 40 15.93 9.06 27.55
C PHE A 40 14.45 9.25 27.89
N HIS A 41 13.60 9.54 26.90
CA HIS A 41 12.15 9.69 27.11
C HIS A 41 11.51 8.37 27.57
N LYS A 42 11.94 7.25 26.98
CA LYS A 42 11.50 5.90 27.39
C LYS A 42 11.88 5.60 28.85
N ILE A 43 13.12 5.87 29.22
CA ILE A 43 13.60 5.68 30.60
C ILE A 43 12.78 6.52 31.59
N ILE A 44 12.49 7.79 31.25
CA ILE A 44 11.64 8.64 32.10
C ILE A 44 10.23 8.05 32.26
N ASN A 45 9.65 7.51 31.19
CA ASN A 45 8.32 6.92 31.26
C ASN A 45 8.29 5.66 32.14
N ILE A 46 9.33 4.82 32.10
CA ILE A 46 9.47 3.66 33.00
C ILE A 46 9.47 4.12 34.47
N PHE A 47 10.22 5.18 34.81
CA PHE A 47 10.26 5.69 36.18
C PHE A 47 8.94 6.33 36.66
N LYS A 48 8.00 6.65 35.76
CA LYS A 48 6.66 7.16 36.11
C LYS A 48 5.67 6.04 36.44
N GLU A 49 6.02 4.78 36.21
CA GLU A 49 5.13 3.67 36.50
C GLU A 49 4.84 3.56 38.01
N PRO A 50 3.62 3.18 38.42
CA PRO A 50 3.22 3.11 39.82
C PRO A 50 4.18 2.30 40.72
N MET A 51 4.76 1.19 40.24
CA MET A 51 5.76 0.41 40.98
C MET A 51 6.96 1.24 41.40
N PHE A 52 7.55 1.95 40.44
CA PHE A 52 8.79 2.67 40.65
C PHE A 52 8.53 3.82 41.62
N LEU A 53 7.38 4.48 41.51
CA LEU A 53 6.95 5.49 42.47
C LEU A 53 6.78 4.91 43.89
N LEU A 54 6.19 3.72 44.04
CA LEU A 54 6.08 3.04 45.33
C LEU A 54 7.44 2.64 45.90
N LEU A 55 8.33 2.07 45.09
CA LEU A 55 9.69 1.69 45.47
C LEU A 55 10.54 2.89 45.87
N PHE A 56 10.45 4.00 45.13
CA PHE A 56 11.11 5.26 45.50
C PHE A 56 10.55 5.81 46.81
N GLY A 57 9.23 5.73 47.00
CA GLY A 57 8.57 6.09 48.26
C GLY A 57 9.10 5.27 49.44
N THR A 58 9.16 3.94 49.30
CA THR A 58 9.70 3.02 50.31
C THR A 58 11.16 3.32 50.63
N SER A 59 12.00 3.51 49.61
CA SER A 59 13.41 3.86 49.79
C SER A 59 13.56 5.18 50.55
N ALA A 60 12.78 6.20 50.21
CA ALA A 60 12.79 7.48 50.92
C ALA A 60 12.42 7.33 52.40
N LEU A 61 11.43 6.48 52.73
CA LEU A 61 11.04 6.21 54.11
C LEU A 61 12.16 5.55 54.92
N TYR A 62 12.89 4.58 54.35
CA TYR A 62 14.03 3.95 55.02
C TYR A 62 15.18 4.92 55.31
N PHE A 63 15.44 5.88 54.41
CA PHE A 63 16.41 6.94 54.69
C PHE A 63 15.95 7.88 55.81
N ILE A 64 14.65 8.19 55.87
CA ILE A 64 14.07 9.01 56.96
C ILE A 64 14.15 8.29 58.31
N LEU A 65 13.97 6.96 58.32
CA LEU A 65 14.12 6.11 59.51
C LEU A 65 15.55 6.03 60.05
N GLY A 66 16.55 6.46 59.28
CA GLY A 66 17.95 6.31 59.65
C GLY A 66 18.48 4.89 59.41
N GLU A 67 17.81 4.11 58.55
CA GLU A 67 18.23 2.77 58.11
C GLU A 67 18.76 2.84 56.67
N PRO A 68 19.94 3.45 56.43
CA PRO A 68 20.45 3.66 55.08
C PRO A 68 20.78 2.34 54.37
N SER A 69 21.07 1.25 55.10
CA SER A 69 21.30 -0.07 54.52
C SER A 69 20.12 -0.52 53.65
N ASP A 70 18.91 -0.40 54.19
CA ASP A 70 17.69 -0.93 53.60
C ASP A 70 17.22 -0.01 52.46
N GLY A 71 17.41 1.31 52.63
CA GLY A 71 17.24 2.29 51.57
C GLY A 71 18.13 2.03 50.35
N PHE A 72 19.41 1.71 50.56
CA PHE A 72 20.34 1.36 49.48
C PHE A 72 20.00 0.02 48.82
N ILE A 73 19.56 -0.98 49.59
CA ILE A 73 19.08 -2.26 49.04
C ILE A 73 17.88 -2.01 48.11
N MET A 74 16.92 -1.16 48.53
CA MET A 74 15.76 -0.82 47.70
C MET A 74 16.14 -0.08 46.41
N ILE A 75 17.08 0.87 46.47
CA ILE A 75 17.59 1.52 45.25
C ILE A 75 18.28 0.50 44.33
N GLY A 76 19.01 -0.46 44.90
CA GLY A 76 19.61 -1.56 44.14
C GLY A 76 18.55 -2.39 43.39
N PHE A 77 17.45 -2.74 44.05
CA PHE A 77 16.32 -3.43 43.41
C PHE A 77 15.66 -2.60 42.31
N VAL A 78 15.45 -1.30 42.55
CA VAL A 78 14.94 -0.37 41.53
C VAL A 78 15.84 -0.37 40.30
N ALA A 79 17.15 -0.22 40.49
CA ALA A 79 18.12 -0.20 39.39
C ALA A 79 18.14 -1.53 38.62
N PHE A 80 18.06 -2.65 39.33
CA PHE A 80 18.01 -3.98 38.72
C PHE A 80 16.73 -4.20 37.90
N MET A 81 15.55 -3.90 38.47
CA MET A 81 14.27 -4.02 37.78
C MET A 81 14.18 -3.07 36.57
N ALA A 82 14.62 -1.83 36.73
CA ALA A 82 14.70 -0.87 35.63
C ALA A 82 15.59 -1.39 34.49
N SER A 83 16.73 -2.00 34.82
CA SER A 83 17.64 -2.59 33.81
C SER A 83 16.98 -3.73 33.04
N ILE A 84 16.23 -4.61 33.74
CA ILE A 84 15.48 -5.68 33.10
C ILE A 84 14.40 -5.10 32.17
N ASN A 85 13.60 -4.15 32.65
CA ASN A 85 12.54 -3.52 31.84
C ASN A 85 13.11 -2.84 30.59
N ILE A 86 14.19 -2.06 30.74
CA ILE A 86 14.86 -1.41 29.60
C ILE A 86 15.36 -2.45 28.58
N PHE A 87 15.94 -3.56 29.04
CA PHE A 87 16.41 -4.61 28.15
C PHE A 87 15.26 -5.33 27.42
N GLN A 88 14.15 -5.59 28.12
CA GLN A 88 12.95 -6.21 27.54
C GLN A 88 12.29 -5.30 26.51
N GLU A 89 12.16 -4.00 26.81
CA GLU A 89 11.63 -2.97 25.93
C GLU A 89 12.49 -2.89 24.65
N TRP A 90 13.81 -2.78 24.80
CA TRP A 90 14.75 -2.69 23.69
C TRP A 90 14.70 -3.91 22.76
N ARG A 91 14.64 -5.12 23.34
CA ARG A 91 14.54 -6.36 22.56
C ARG A 91 13.21 -6.44 21.80
N THR A 92 12.14 -5.97 22.41
CA THR A 92 10.81 -5.91 21.79
C THR A 92 10.83 -4.93 20.64
N ASP A 93 11.32 -3.70 20.84
CA ASP A 93 11.50 -2.68 19.80
C ASP A 93 12.31 -3.18 18.61
N GLN A 94 13.42 -3.88 18.85
CA GLN A 94 14.24 -4.41 17.77
C GLN A 94 13.47 -5.40 16.89
N THR A 95 12.67 -6.28 17.53
CA THR A 95 11.81 -7.24 16.82
C THR A 95 10.72 -6.51 16.03
N LEU A 96 10.16 -5.44 16.60
CA LEU A 96 9.12 -4.63 15.96
C LEU A 96 9.65 -3.83 14.76
N ASN A 97 10.82 -3.21 14.88
CA ASN A 97 11.42 -2.42 13.81
C ASN A 97 11.81 -3.28 12.61
N ALA A 98 12.39 -4.46 12.85
CA ALA A 98 12.69 -5.41 11.78
C ALA A 98 11.41 -5.87 11.04
N LEU A 99 10.28 -6.01 11.75
CA LEU A 99 8.99 -6.33 11.13
C LEU A 99 8.42 -5.16 10.31
N LYS A 100 8.58 -3.91 10.78
CA LYS A 100 8.15 -2.72 10.05
C LYS A 100 8.88 -2.58 8.72
N GLU A 101 10.20 -2.73 8.71
CA GLU A 101 11.04 -2.68 7.50
C GLU A 101 10.59 -3.71 6.45
N LEU A 102 10.25 -4.93 6.86
CA LEU A 102 9.74 -5.96 5.94
C LEU A 102 8.38 -5.63 5.29
N SER A 103 7.63 -4.69 5.87
CA SER A 103 6.27 -4.32 5.44
C SER A 103 6.18 -2.97 4.72
N ALA A 104 7.32 -2.31 4.54
CA ALA A 104 7.41 -1.02 3.87
C ALA A 104 6.92 -1.16 2.41
N PRO A 105 5.97 -0.31 1.97
CA PRO A 105 5.54 -0.31 0.58
C PRO A 105 6.72 0.04 -0.33
N LYS A 106 6.82 -0.63 -1.48
CA LYS A 106 7.91 -0.45 -2.44
C LYS A 106 7.42 0.32 -3.66
N VAL A 107 8.33 1.07 -4.28
CA VAL A 107 8.09 1.91 -5.45
C VAL A 107 9.22 1.70 -6.45
N ARG A 108 8.88 1.65 -7.74
CA ARG A 108 9.87 1.65 -8.81
C ARG A 108 10.23 3.09 -9.18
N VAL A 109 11.51 3.39 -9.16
CA VAL A 109 12.04 4.71 -9.55
C VAL A 109 13.17 4.56 -10.55
N ILE A 110 13.37 5.59 -11.35
CA ILE A 110 14.56 5.73 -12.19
C ILE A 110 15.56 6.57 -11.41
N ARG A 111 16.70 5.96 -11.04
CA ARG A 111 17.85 6.62 -10.41
C ARG A 111 19.12 6.17 -11.10
N ASN A 112 20.07 7.09 -11.28
CA ASN A 112 21.34 6.81 -11.99
C ASN A 112 21.18 6.04 -13.32
N ASN A 113 20.14 6.37 -14.10
CA ASN A 113 19.77 5.72 -15.36
C ASN A 113 19.48 4.21 -15.25
N GLN A 114 19.07 3.73 -14.08
CA GLN A 114 18.62 2.36 -13.83
C GLN A 114 17.30 2.36 -13.08
N ILE A 115 16.55 1.26 -13.22
CA ILE A 115 15.30 1.08 -12.49
C ILE A 115 15.62 0.39 -11.19
N GLU A 116 15.30 1.08 -10.10
CA GLU A 116 15.51 0.60 -8.75
C GLU A 116 14.17 0.46 -8.05
N VAL A 117 14.02 -0.60 -7.26
CA VAL A 117 12.87 -0.79 -6.39
C VAL A 117 13.27 -0.32 -4.99
N ILE A 118 12.76 0.83 -4.58
CA ILE A 118 13.06 1.46 -3.29
C ILE A 118 11.85 1.42 -2.36
N GLU A 119 12.05 1.71 -1.07
CA GLU A 119 10.93 1.93 -0.16
C GLU A 119 10.24 3.25 -0.49
N SER A 120 8.91 3.28 -0.38
CA SER A 120 8.09 4.48 -0.60
C SER A 120 8.55 5.66 0.27
N LYS A 121 9.08 5.37 1.47
CA LYS A 121 9.69 6.33 2.41
C LYS A 121 10.88 7.08 1.81
N GLU A 122 11.67 6.40 0.98
CA GLU A 122 12.92 6.94 0.40
C GLU A 122 12.68 7.78 -0.85
N VAL A 123 11.46 7.82 -1.37
CA VAL A 123 11.06 8.70 -2.47
C VAL A 123 11.29 10.15 -2.06
N THR A 124 11.89 10.94 -2.94
CA THR A 124 12.15 12.36 -2.73
C THR A 124 11.65 13.20 -3.91
N VAL A 125 11.64 14.52 -3.73
CA VAL A 125 11.22 15.46 -4.79
C VAL A 125 12.20 15.38 -5.96
N LEU A 126 11.66 15.38 -7.19
CA LEU A 126 12.36 15.14 -8.46
C LEU A 126 12.77 13.69 -8.73
N ASP A 127 12.37 12.71 -7.89
CA ASP A 127 12.45 11.32 -8.33
C ASP A 127 11.51 11.08 -9.51
N LEU A 128 11.92 10.19 -10.41
CA LEU A 128 11.08 9.72 -11.51
C LEU A 128 10.47 8.38 -11.11
N MET A 129 9.19 8.38 -10.73
CA MET A 129 8.44 7.18 -10.40
C MET A 129 7.90 6.53 -11.67
N ILE A 130 7.98 5.21 -11.73
CA ILE A 130 7.29 4.41 -12.74
C ILE A 130 6.01 3.89 -12.09
N LEU A 131 4.87 4.20 -12.69
CA LEU A 131 3.57 3.78 -12.24
C LEU A 131 2.93 2.86 -13.27
N GLU A 132 2.38 1.74 -12.82
CA GLU A 132 1.62 0.79 -13.63
C GLU A 132 0.27 0.45 -12.99
N GLU A 133 -0.61 -0.15 -13.78
CA GLU A 133 -1.92 -0.62 -13.35
C GLU A 133 -1.89 -1.42 -12.03
N GLY A 134 -2.79 -1.06 -11.12
CA GLY A 134 -2.95 -1.67 -9.80
C GLY A 134 -1.97 -1.13 -8.74
N GLU A 135 -1.00 -0.30 -9.11
CA GLU A 135 -0.09 0.31 -8.15
C GLU A 135 -0.74 1.51 -7.44
N LYS A 136 -0.42 1.63 -6.16
CA LYS A 136 -0.82 2.79 -5.36
C LYS A 136 0.23 3.89 -5.50
N ILE A 137 -0.21 5.09 -5.85
CA ILE A 137 0.66 6.24 -6.05
C ILE A 137 1.24 6.69 -4.71
N SER A 138 2.57 6.78 -4.61
CA SER A 138 3.27 7.01 -3.34
C SER A 138 3.55 8.47 -3.01
N ALA A 139 3.58 9.35 -4.01
CA ALA A 139 3.88 10.77 -3.87
C ALA A 139 3.13 11.56 -4.95
N ASP A 140 2.93 12.86 -4.74
CA ASP A 140 2.34 13.72 -5.77
C ASP A 140 3.39 14.01 -6.83
N GLY A 141 2.99 14.05 -8.10
CA GLY A 141 3.95 14.26 -9.18
C GLY A 141 3.32 14.59 -10.53
N LEU A 142 4.10 15.26 -11.36
CA LEU A 142 3.73 15.63 -12.72
C LEU A 142 3.98 14.45 -13.66
N VAL A 143 3.00 14.10 -14.48
CA VAL A 143 3.15 13.07 -15.51
C VAL A 143 4.09 13.61 -16.60
N LEU A 144 5.10 12.82 -16.99
CA LEU A 144 6.07 13.16 -18.04
C LEU A 144 5.83 12.39 -19.34
N GLU A 145 5.50 11.10 -19.23
CA GLU A 145 5.11 10.24 -20.35
C GLU A 145 4.09 9.23 -19.85
N MET A 146 3.09 8.90 -20.67
CA MET A 146 2.00 8.02 -20.27
C MET A 146 1.39 7.32 -21.48
N ASN A 147 0.93 6.08 -21.28
CA ASN A 147 0.16 5.32 -22.27
C ASN A 147 -1.15 4.89 -21.61
N ASP A 148 -2.28 5.34 -22.15
CA ASP A 148 -3.65 5.05 -21.67
C ASP A 148 -3.79 5.09 -20.14
N PHE A 149 -3.30 6.17 -19.54
CA PHE A 149 -3.13 6.28 -18.10
C PHE A 149 -4.34 6.90 -17.39
N GLY A 150 -5.01 6.05 -16.60
CA GLY A 150 -6.17 6.38 -15.78
C GLY A 150 -5.94 6.08 -14.31
N VAL A 151 -6.46 6.94 -13.44
CA VAL A 151 -6.28 6.86 -11.99
C VAL A 151 -7.64 6.95 -11.28
N ASP A 152 -7.84 6.12 -10.27
CA ASP A 152 -8.96 6.22 -9.33
C ASP A 152 -8.58 7.22 -8.22
N GLU A 153 -9.17 8.41 -8.31
CA GLU A 153 -8.96 9.51 -7.37
C GLU A 153 -10.08 9.61 -6.32
N SER A 154 -10.92 8.58 -6.17
CA SER A 154 -12.03 8.54 -5.21
C SER A 154 -11.58 8.74 -3.77
N THR A 155 -10.34 8.35 -3.47
CA THR A 155 -9.74 8.55 -2.14
C THR A 155 -9.60 10.04 -1.78
N LEU A 156 -9.48 10.92 -2.77
CA LEU A 156 -9.33 12.37 -2.59
C LEU A 156 -10.60 13.14 -2.92
N THR A 157 -11.31 12.73 -3.96
CA THR A 157 -12.46 13.46 -4.51
C THR A 157 -13.80 12.91 -4.01
N GLY A 158 -13.84 11.65 -3.57
CA GLY A 158 -15.07 10.92 -3.25
C GLY A 158 -15.80 10.34 -4.47
N GLU A 159 -15.36 10.67 -5.69
CA GLU A 159 -15.99 10.22 -6.93
C GLU A 159 -15.26 8.98 -7.48
N SER A 160 -16.00 7.92 -7.80
CA SER A 160 -15.43 6.64 -8.27
C SER A 160 -15.20 6.56 -9.79
N GLU A 161 -15.29 7.69 -10.49
CA GLU A 161 -15.02 7.74 -11.92
C GLU A 161 -13.51 7.74 -12.20
N ILE A 162 -13.09 7.02 -13.25
CA ILE A 162 -11.69 6.99 -13.68
C ILE A 162 -11.29 8.37 -14.21
N VAL A 163 -10.22 8.93 -13.64
CA VAL A 163 -9.64 10.19 -14.10
C VAL A 163 -8.51 9.89 -15.09
N TRP A 164 -8.77 10.14 -16.37
CA TRP A 164 -7.78 10.01 -17.45
C TRP A 164 -6.82 11.20 -17.46
N LYS A 165 -5.52 10.93 -17.44
CA LYS A 165 -4.47 11.96 -17.44
C LYS A 165 -4.19 12.50 -18.85
N LYS A 166 -3.72 13.75 -18.95
CA LYS A 166 -3.57 14.50 -20.22
C LYS A 166 -2.37 15.46 -20.19
N PHE A 167 -1.62 15.57 -21.30
CA PHE A 167 -0.44 16.45 -21.42
C PHE A 167 -0.74 17.88 -21.90
N ASN A 168 -1.85 18.12 -22.60
CA ASN A 168 -2.18 19.42 -23.19
C ASN A 168 -3.52 19.93 -22.64
N MET A 169 -3.51 20.37 -21.39
CA MET A 169 -4.70 20.92 -20.73
C MET A 169 -4.98 22.35 -21.17
N ASN A 170 -6.27 22.65 -21.40
CA ASN A 170 -6.73 24.01 -21.69
C ASN A 170 -6.70 24.89 -20.40
N GLU A 171 -6.81 26.22 -20.53
CA GLU A 171 -6.75 27.14 -19.38
C GLU A 171 -7.79 26.81 -18.28
N GLU A 172 -9.01 26.39 -18.67
CA GLU A 172 -10.04 25.96 -17.72
C GLU A 172 -9.67 24.66 -16.98
N GLU A 173 -9.02 23.71 -17.65
CA GLU A 173 -8.56 22.46 -17.04
C GLU A 173 -7.35 22.70 -16.11
N GLN A 174 -6.50 23.68 -16.41
CA GLN A 174 -5.39 24.09 -15.54
C GLN A 174 -5.87 24.80 -14.26
N ALA A 175 -7.07 25.39 -14.29
CA ALA A 175 -7.69 26.06 -13.15
C ALA A 175 -8.37 25.08 -12.16
N LEU A 176 -8.52 23.80 -12.53
CA LEU A 176 -9.02 22.77 -11.61
C LEU A 176 -8.06 22.55 -10.45
N HIS A 177 -8.61 22.33 -9.26
CA HIS A 177 -7.82 21.99 -8.07
C HIS A 177 -7.09 20.64 -8.25
N PHE A 178 -7.82 19.63 -8.71
CA PHE A 178 -7.25 18.34 -9.12
C PHE A 178 -7.01 18.36 -10.63
N ARG A 179 -5.73 18.46 -10.99
CA ARG A 179 -5.26 18.57 -12.37
C ARG A 179 -5.15 17.20 -13.03
N ARG A 180 -5.31 17.17 -14.35
CA ARG A 180 -5.19 15.95 -15.16
C ARG A 180 -3.78 15.69 -15.69
N ASP A 181 -2.84 16.59 -15.49
CA ASP A 181 -1.41 16.37 -15.76
C ASP A 181 -0.63 15.85 -14.53
N THR A 182 -1.28 15.82 -13.37
CA THR A 182 -0.66 15.55 -12.07
C THR A 182 -1.28 14.29 -11.46
N CYS A 183 -0.45 13.44 -10.87
CA CYS A 183 -0.83 12.31 -10.05
C CYS A 183 -0.75 12.67 -8.58
N TYR A 184 -1.63 12.09 -7.78
CA TYR A 184 -1.73 12.39 -6.35
C TYR A 184 -1.44 11.15 -5.51
N ALA A 185 -0.71 11.30 -4.41
CA ALA A 185 -0.44 10.24 -3.46
C ALA A 185 -1.74 9.63 -2.93
N GLY A 186 -1.72 8.35 -2.60
CA GLY A 186 -2.87 7.68 -2.00
C GLY A 186 -3.94 7.18 -2.98
N THR A 187 -3.93 7.64 -4.23
CA THR A 187 -4.79 7.15 -5.33
C THR A 187 -4.21 5.87 -5.96
N VAL A 188 -4.99 5.19 -6.79
CA VAL A 188 -4.62 3.91 -7.40
C VAL A 188 -4.66 4.03 -8.91
N VAL A 189 -3.62 3.55 -9.59
CA VAL A 189 -3.62 3.45 -11.04
C VAL A 189 -4.62 2.39 -11.45
N THR A 190 -5.66 2.78 -12.19
CA THR A 190 -6.68 1.85 -12.67
C THR A 190 -6.32 1.24 -14.01
N GLN A 191 -5.59 1.99 -14.84
CA GLN A 191 -5.21 1.57 -16.18
C GLN A 191 -3.99 2.36 -16.63
N GLY A 192 -3.19 1.76 -17.51
CA GLY A 192 -2.07 2.44 -18.13
C GLY A 192 -0.76 2.31 -17.39
N ARG A 193 0.21 3.03 -17.94
CA ARG A 193 1.48 3.29 -17.27
C ARG A 193 1.90 4.73 -17.46
N ALA A 194 2.67 5.24 -16.52
CA ALA A 194 3.23 6.58 -16.60
C ALA A 194 4.60 6.68 -15.94
N ILE A 195 5.41 7.59 -16.46
CA ILE A 195 6.57 8.15 -15.76
C ILE A 195 6.13 9.45 -15.14
N VAL A 196 6.34 9.57 -13.83
CA VAL A 196 5.89 10.71 -13.03
C VAL A 196 7.06 11.33 -12.28
N GLU A 197 7.30 12.62 -12.47
CA GLU A 197 8.25 13.38 -11.68
C GLU A 197 7.63 13.82 -10.36
N VAL A 198 8.23 13.44 -9.25
CA VAL A 198 7.72 13.75 -7.91
C VAL A 198 7.83 15.26 -7.64
N THR A 199 6.70 15.89 -7.33
CA THR A 199 6.62 17.33 -6.99
C THR A 199 6.45 17.57 -5.49
N ALA A 200 5.76 16.67 -4.78
CA ALA A 200 5.59 16.75 -3.33
C ALA A 200 5.59 15.36 -2.68
N ILE A 201 6.10 15.30 -1.45
CA ILE A 201 6.21 14.08 -0.64
C ILE A 201 5.62 14.29 0.76
N GLY A 202 5.23 13.20 1.40
CA GLY A 202 4.80 13.14 2.80
C GLY A 202 3.62 14.08 3.08
N ALA A 203 3.72 14.81 4.19
CA ALA A 203 2.71 15.79 4.61
C ALA A 203 2.41 16.91 3.59
N LYS A 204 3.30 17.15 2.61
CA LYS A 204 3.12 18.22 1.62
C LYS A 204 2.23 17.82 0.44
N THR A 205 1.98 16.52 0.27
CA THR A 205 1.05 15.97 -0.74
C THR A 205 -0.39 16.37 -0.43
N GLU A 206 -1.27 16.40 -1.43
CA GLU A 206 -2.70 16.68 -1.24
C GLU A 206 -3.35 15.63 -0.31
N TYR A 207 -3.00 14.35 -0.50
CA TYR A 207 -3.40 13.29 0.42
C TYR A 207 -2.84 13.51 1.82
N GLY A 208 -1.59 13.96 1.93
CA GLY A 208 -0.96 14.21 3.23
C GLY A 208 -1.59 15.35 3.99
N ARG A 209 -2.00 16.41 3.30
CA ARG A 209 -2.76 17.53 3.92
C ARG A 209 -4.08 17.05 4.51
N ILE A 210 -4.83 16.22 3.78
CA ILE A 210 -6.08 15.61 4.28
C ILE A 210 -5.79 14.61 5.40
N GLY A 211 -4.73 13.81 5.25
CA GLY A 211 -4.31 12.80 6.20
C GLY A 211 -3.90 13.38 7.56
N CYS A 212 -3.22 14.53 7.57
CA CYS A 212 -2.86 15.24 8.80
C CYS A 212 -4.08 15.60 9.65
N ASP A 213 -5.21 15.96 9.02
CA ASP A 213 -6.45 16.24 9.75
C ASP A 213 -7.08 14.96 10.32
N LEU A 214 -6.96 13.83 9.61
CA LEU A 214 -7.43 12.51 10.05
C LEU A 214 -6.56 11.86 11.13
N LEU A 215 -5.28 12.27 11.28
CA LEU A 215 -4.40 11.80 12.35
C LEU A 215 -4.88 12.21 13.75
N THR A 216 -5.82 13.15 13.83
CA THR A 216 -6.50 13.52 15.08
C THR A 216 -7.54 12.49 15.54
N VAL A 217 -7.87 11.48 14.71
CA VAL A 217 -8.81 10.42 15.09
C VAL A 217 -8.16 9.53 16.14
N GLU A 218 -8.57 9.70 17.40
CA GLU A 218 -8.11 8.92 18.55
C GLU A 218 -8.17 7.41 18.24
N GLN A 219 -7.00 6.78 18.29
CA GLN A 219 -6.92 5.33 18.12
C GLN A 219 -7.62 4.63 19.30
N LYS A 220 -8.59 3.79 18.99
CA LYS A 220 -9.31 3.01 20.00
C LYS A 220 -8.46 1.80 20.43
N SER A 221 -8.19 1.69 21.73
CA SER A 221 -7.59 0.51 22.36
C SER A 221 -8.34 -0.78 22.01
N THR A 222 -7.61 -1.89 21.91
CA THR A 222 -8.19 -3.20 21.59
C THR A 222 -9.09 -3.72 22.72
N PRO A 223 -9.98 -4.69 22.45
CA PRO A 223 -10.77 -5.35 23.49
C PRO A 223 -9.91 -5.90 24.64
N LEU A 224 -8.83 -6.62 24.35
CA LEU A 224 -7.94 -7.19 25.37
C LEU A 224 -7.20 -6.11 26.14
N GLU A 225 -6.74 -5.05 25.48
CA GLU A 225 -6.09 -3.92 26.15
C GLU A 225 -7.06 -3.22 27.11
N LYS A 226 -8.33 -3.03 26.70
CA LYS A 226 -9.39 -2.47 27.57
C LYS A 226 -9.67 -3.37 28.76
N GLN A 227 -9.75 -4.68 28.56
CA GLN A 227 -9.99 -5.66 29.62
C GLN A 227 -8.82 -5.70 30.62
N THR A 228 -7.58 -5.74 30.14
CA THR A 228 -6.37 -5.71 30.98
C THR A 228 -6.29 -4.41 31.76
N ARG A 229 -6.55 -3.26 31.12
CA ARG A 229 -6.56 -1.96 31.80
C ARG A 229 -7.65 -1.89 32.86
N HIS A 230 -8.83 -2.46 32.61
CA HIS A 230 -9.88 -2.57 33.61
C HIS A 230 -9.45 -3.45 34.79
N LEU A 231 -8.85 -4.61 34.52
CA LEU A 231 -8.33 -5.51 35.56
C LEU A 231 -7.29 -4.80 36.44
N ILE A 232 -6.30 -4.13 35.82
CA ILE A 232 -5.27 -3.37 36.54
C ILE A 232 -5.89 -2.29 37.42
N LYS A 233 -6.88 -1.54 36.90
CA LYS A 233 -7.58 -0.52 37.70
C LYS A 233 -8.31 -1.11 38.91
N VAL A 234 -8.95 -2.27 38.74
CA VAL A 234 -9.64 -2.96 39.84
C VAL A 234 -8.63 -3.46 40.88
N CYS A 235 -7.54 -4.10 40.46
CA CYS A 235 -6.48 -4.56 41.36
C CYS A 235 -5.83 -3.39 42.09
N ALA A 236 -5.57 -2.27 41.42
CA ALA A 236 -5.02 -1.06 42.04
C ALA A 236 -5.97 -0.49 43.10
N LEU A 237 -7.29 -0.48 42.83
CA LEU A 237 -8.29 -0.01 43.79
C LEU A 237 -8.40 -0.92 45.02
N ILE A 238 -8.36 -2.24 44.80
CA ILE A 238 -8.32 -3.23 45.89
C ILE A 238 -7.04 -3.09 46.70
N GLY A 239 -5.88 -3.00 46.03
CA GLY A 239 -4.57 -2.82 46.64
C GLY A 239 -4.49 -1.54 47.46
N PHE A 240 -5.06 -0.44 46.98
CA PHE A 240 -5.16 0.81 47.72
C PHE A 240 -6.07 0.71 48.95
N GLY A 241 -7.21 0.01 48.84
CA GLY A 241 -8.07 -0.27 49.99
C GLY A 241 -7.38 -1.11 51.06
N MET A 242 -6.66 -2.16 50.63
CA MET A 242 -5.86 -3.02 51.51
C MET A 242 -4.69 -2.26 52.16
N PHE A 243 -4.02 -1.39 51.39
CA PHE A 243 -2.99 -0.47 51.88
C PHE A 243 -3.52 0.36 53.06
N LEU A 244 -4.64 1.07 52.88
CA LEU A 244 -5.20 1.91 53.94
C LEU A 244 -5.61 1.09 55.18
N LEU A 245 -6.18 -0.10 54.97
CA LEU A 245 -6.57 -0.99 56.07
C LEU A 245 -5.36 -1.47 56.88
N VAL A 246 -4.28 -1.89 56.22
CA VAL A 246 -3.06 -2.34 56.90
C VAL A 246 -2.37 -1.19 57.61
N VAL A 247 -2.25 -0.03 56.97
CA VAL A 247 -1.69 1.17 57.61
C VAL A 247 -2.48 1.51 58.88
N ALA A 248 -3.81 1.53 58.81
CA ALA A 248 -4.65 1.83 59.96
C ALA A 248 -4.52 0.77 61.08
N PHE A 249 -4.55 -0.51 60.73
CA PHE A 249 -4.45 -1.60 61.71
C PHE A 249 -3.07 -1.65 62.38
N THR A 250 -2.00 -1.58 61.59
CA THR A 250 -0.63 -1.55 62.10
C THR A 250 -0.40 -0.32 62.97
N PHE A 251 -0.95 0.84 62.58
CA PHE A 251 -0.79 2.06 63.37
C PHE A 251 -1.49 1.97 64.73
N ILE A 252 -2.71 1.41 64.77
CA ILE A 252 -3.43 1.19 66.03
C ILE A 252 -2.64 0.25 66.96
N ASN A 253 -1.93 -0.74 66.42
CA ASN A 253 -1.19 -1.73 67.20
C ASN A 253 0.22 -1.26 67.63
N THR A 254 0.94 -0.55 66.76
CA THR A 254 2.35 -0.17 66.96
C THR A 254 2.52 1.30 67.39
N ASN A 255 1.56 2.17 67.09
CA ASN A 255 1.68 3.64 67.12
C ASN A 255 2.85 4.22 66.28
N ASP A 256 3.44 3.42 65.39
CA ASP A 256 4.51 3.86 64.49
C ASP A 256 3.94 4.13 63.09
N VAL A 257 3.98 5.39 62.68
CA VAL A 257 3.47 5.83 61.36
C VAL A 257 4.30 5.23 60.23
N ILE A 258 5.61 5.12 60.40
CA ILE A 258 6.52 4.71 59.33
C ILE A 258 6.45 3.19 59.14
N GLU A 259 6.48 2.41 60.22
CA GLU A 259 6.30 0.95 60.17
C GLU A 259 4.95 0.59 59.53
N SER A 260 3.91 1.37 59.86
CA SER A 260 2.57 1.22 59.28
C SER A 260 2.56 1.51 57.78
N LEU A 261 3.23 2.58 57.34
CA LEU A 261 3.34 2.93 55.92
C LEU A 261 4.12 1.88 55.14
N LEU A 262 5.26 1.40 55.67
CA LEU A 262 6.08 0.35 55.05
C LEU A 262 5.29 -0.95 54.89
N SER A 263 4.55 -1.36 55.93
CA SER A 263 3.68 -2.54 55.89
C SER A 263 2.59 -2.39 54.83
N GLY A 264 2.00 -1.20 54.73
CA GLY A 264 1.03 -0.87 53.70
C GLY A 264 1.62 -0.96 52.29
N ILE A 265 2.74 -0.28 52.03
CA ILE A 265 3.36 -0.24 50.70
C ILE A 265 3.77 -1.65 50.26
N THR A 266 4.33 -2.45 51.17
CA THR A 266 4.69 -3.85 50.90
C THR A 266 3.49 -4.66 50.39
N LEU A 267 2.32 -4.48 51.02
CA LEU A 267 1.09 -5.14 50.57
C LEU A 267 0.57 -4.58 49.25
N ALA A 268 0.62 -3.26 49.06
CA ALA A 268 0.19 -2.62 47.81
C ALA A 268 1.01 -3.14 46.63
N MET A 269 2.34 -3.23 46.79
CA MET A 269 3.25 -3.76 45.78
C MET A 269 2.96 -5.23 45.43
N ALA A 270 2.56 -6.05 46.41
CA ALA A 270 2.23 -7.45 46.17
C ALA A 270 0.90 -7.67 45.40
N VAL A 271 0.02 -6.66 45.35
CA VAL A 271 -1.32 -6.78 44.76
C VAL A 271 -1.38 -6.24 43.31
N ILE A 272 -0.49 -5.32 42.94
CA ILE A 272 -0.50 -4.73 41.60
C ILE A 272 0.09 -5.73 40.59
N PRO A 273 -0.67 -6.18 39.59
CA PRO A 273 -0.22 -7.22 38.66
C PRO A 273 0.47 -6.60 37.45
N GLU A 274 1.73 -6.25 37.62
CA GLU A 274 2.54 -5.54 36.62
C GLU A 274 3.06 -6.44 35.50
N GLU A 275 2.95 -7.75 35.67
CA GLU A 275 3.36 -8.73 34.68
C GLU A 275 2.40 -8.77 33.48
N PHE A 276 1.12 -8.39 33.66
CA PHE A 276 0.12 -8.50 32.61
C PHE A 276 0.40 -7.64 31.37
N PRO A 277 0.71 -6.33 31.48
CA PRO A 277 1.09 -5.51 30.32
C PRO A 277 2.29 -6.08 29.56
N VAL A 278 3.33 -6.52 30.27
CA VAL A 278 4.55 -7.06 29.67
C VAL A 278 4.25 -8.36 28.91
N ILE A 279 3.54 -9.29 29.55
CA ILE A 279 3.15 -10.57 28.95
C ILE A 279 2.29 -10.34 27.70
N LEU A 280 1.36 -9.38 27.75
CA LEU A 280 0.50 -9.05 26.62
C LEU A 280 1.30 -8.57 25.41
N THR A 281 2.24 -7.64 25.61
CA THR A 281 3.12 -7.13 24.56
C THR A 281 3.96 -8.25 23.94
N VAL A 282 4.54 -9.13 24.77
CA VAL A 282 5.33 -10.28 24.30
C VAL A 282 4.47 -11.25 23.49
N PHE A 283 3.27 -11.59 23.95
CA PHE A 283 2.38 -12.50 23.22
C PHE A 283 1.93 -11.93 21.88
N LEU A 284 1.58 -10.64 21.83
CA LEU A 284 1.25 -9.97 20.57
C LEU A 284 2.46 -9.98 19.64
N ALA A 285 3.67 -9.68 20.14
CA ALA A 285 4.93 -9.71 19.37
C ALA A 285 5.19 -11.10 18.75
N MET A 286 5.07 -12.15 19.55
CA MET A 286 5.21 -13.53 19.06
C MET A 286 4.12 -13.91 18.05
N GLY A 287 2.89 -13.43 18.25
CA GLY A 287 1.77 -13.63 17.32
C GLY A 287 2.04 -12.98 15.96
N ALA A 288 2.48 -11.71 15.96
CA ALA A 288 2.86 -11.01 14.74
C ALA A 288 4.03 -11.68 14.03
N TRP A 289 5.04 -12.14 14.76
CA TRP A 289 6.17 -12.86 14.18
C TRP A 289 5.76 -14.20 13.54
N ARG A 290 4.83 -14.94 14.16
CA ARG A 290 4.27 -16.17 13.59
C ARG A 290 3.50 -15.91 12.30
N LEU A 291 2.77 -14.79 12.22
CA LEU A 291 2.06 -14.38 11.01
C LEU A 291 3.04 -13.93 9.92
N ALA A 292 4.08 -13.18 10.27
CA ALA A 292 5.12 -12.74 9.34
C ALA A 292 5.85 -13.93 8.69
N LYS A 293 6.12 -15.00 9.45
CA LYS A 293 6.65 -16.26 8.91
C LYS A 293 5.74 -16.96 7.90
N LYS A 294 4.45 -16.59 7.85
CA LYS A 294 3.47 -17.06 6.86
C LYS A 294 3.18 -15.99 5.79
N ASN A 295 4.10 -15.05 5.59
CA ASN A 295 3.96 -13.93 4.66
C ASN A 295 2.79 -12.97 4.98
N ALA A 296 2.29 -12.97 6.22
CA ALA A 296 1.27 -12.03 6.69
C ALA A 296 1.90 -10.99 7.62
N LEU A 297 2.19 -9.81 7.08
CA LEU A 297 2.89 -8.75 7.81
C LEU A 297 1.91 -7.89 8.61
N ILE A 298 2.17 -7.76 9.92
CA ILE A 298 1.36 -6.96 10.84
C ILE A 298 2.00 -5.58 10.99
N ARG A 299 1.29 -4.52 10.55
CA ARG A 299 1.74 -3.12 10.73
C ARG A 299 1.51 -2.58 12.14
N ARG A 300 0.51 -3.11 12.86
CA ARG A 300 0.15 -2.68 14.22
C ARG A 300 -0.13 -3.89 15.11
N MET A 301 0.56 -3.98 16.24
CA MET A 301 0.46 -5.11 17.18
C MET A 301 -0.98 -5.41 17.66
N PRO A 302 -1.77 -4.39 18.05
CA PRO A 302 -3.23 -4.50 18.25
C PRO A 302 -4.02 -5.28 17.19
N SER A 303 -3.55 -5.28 15.93
CA SER A 303 -4.25 -5.94 14.83
C SER A 303 -4.19 -7.46 14.89
N VAL A 304 -3.21 -8.04 15.59
CA VAL A 304 -3.12 -9.51 15.77
C VAL A 304 -4.36 -10.03 16.49
N GLU A 305 -4.75 -9.37 17.57
CA GLU A 305 -5.95 -9.70 18.33
C GLU A 305 -7.21 -9.39 17.51
N THR A 306 -7.27 -8.21 16.91
CA THR A 306 -8.41 -7.77 16.10
C THR A 306 -8.73 -8.79 15.02
N LEU A 307 -7.71 -9.31 14.32
CA LEU A 307 -7.86 -10.34 13.28
C LEU A 307 -8.49 -11.63 13.83
N GLY A 308 -8.13 -12.03 15.05
CA GLY A 308 -8.74 -13.19 15.73
C GLY A 308 -10.18 -12.97 16.18
N ALA A 309 -10.59 -11.71 16.32
CA ALA A 309 -11.95 -11.31 16.71
C ALA A 309 -12.85 -10.95 15.51
N VAL A 310 -12.34 -11.01 14.27
CA VAL A 310 -13.13 -10.70 13.07
C VAL A 310 -14.27 -11.71 12.91
N THR A 311 -15.50 -11.21 12.83
CA THR A 311 -16.71 -12.01 12.55
C THR A 311 -17.28 -11.74 11.15
N THR A 312 -16.86 -10.65 10.50
CA THR A 312 -17.31 -10.26 9.17
C THR A 312 -16.09 -9.79 8.38
N LEU A 313 -15.81 -10.48 7.27
CA LEU A 313 -14.72 -10.15 6.36
C LEU A 313 -15.30 -9.51 5.11
N CYS A 314 -15.04 -8.21 4.93
CA CYS A 314 -15.30 -7.51 3.67
C CYS A 314 -14.04 -7.59 2.83
N VAL A 315 -14.12 -8.22 1.66
CA VAL A 315 -13.00 -8.35 0.72
C VAL A 315 -13.31 -7.61 -0.57
N ASP A 316 -12.29 -6.99 -1.15
CA ASP A 316 -12.35 -6.57 -2.54
C ASP A 316 -12.21 -7.79 -3.47
N LYS A 317 -12.72 -7.70 -4.70
CA LYS A 317 -12.63 -8.77 -5.70
C LYS A 317 -11.28 -8.72 -6.42
N THR A 318 -11.00 -7.60 -7.08
CA THR A 318 -9.88 -7.48 -8.01
C THR A 318 -8.58 -7.35 -7.23
N GLY A 319 -7.57 -8.16 -7.56
CA GLY A 319 -6.26 -8.15 -6.87
C GLY A 319 -6.25 -8.71 -5.45
N THR A 320 -7.43 -9.05 -4.88
CA THR A 320 -7.55 -9.70 -3.55
C THR A 320 -8.07 -11.12 -3.67
N LEU A 321 -9.23 -11.33 -4.30
CA LEU A 321 -9.74 -12.68 -4.59
C LEU A 321 -9.22 -13.21 -5.93
N THR A 322 -9.03 -12.32 -6.89
CA THR A 322 -8.48 -12.65 -8.21
C THR A 322 -7.00 -12.27 -8.29
N LYS A 323 -6.24 -12.98 -9.13
CA LYS A 323 -4.81 -12.71 -9.35
C LYS A 323 -4.52 -11.45 -10.18
N ASN A 324 -5.57 -10.76 -10.63
CA ASN A 324 -5.48 -9.72 -11.65
C ASN A 324 -4.71 -10.16 -12.91
N GLU A 325 -4.78 -11.45 -13.23
CA GLU A 325 -4.18 -12.07 -14.41
C GLU A 325 -5.32 -12.55 -15.32
N MET A 326 -5.20 -12.28 -16.61
CA MET A 326 -6.14 -12.77 -17.64
C MET A 326 -5.46 -13.87 -18.47
N ASN A 327 -6.24 -14.82 -18.96
CA ASN A 327 -5.79 -15.86 -19.88
C ASN A 327 -6.80 -16.01 -21.02
N VAL A 328 -6.31 -16.25 -22.24
CA VAL A 328 -7.18 -16.52 -23.39
C VAL A 328 -7.54 -18.00 -23.37
N GLU A 329 -8.80 -18.32 -23.10
CA GLU A 329 -9.28 -19.71 -23.03
C GLU A 329 -9.88 -20.24 -24.34
N GLN A 330 -10.56 -19.38 -25.09
CA GLN A 330 -11.24 -19.77 -26.33
C GLN A 330 -11.04 -18.70 -27.41
N VAL A 331 -10.84 -19.16 -28.64
CA VAL A 331 -10.74 -18.32 -29.83
C VAL A 331 -11.76 -18.83 -30.84
N TYR A 332 -12.60 -17.93 -31.35
CA TYR A 332 -13.61 -18.23 -32.36
C TYR A 332 -13.30 -17.40 -33.61
N ALA A 333 -12.98 -18.08 -34.71
CA ALA A 333 -12.80 -17.45 -36.01
C ALA A 333 -14.04 -17.65 -36.88
N TYR A 334 -14.45 -16.56 -37.55
CA TYR A 334 -15.62 -16.54 -38.41
C TYR A 334 -15.23 -16.64 -39.90
N GLY A 335 -16.04 -17.36 -40.68
CA GLY A 335 -15.86 -17.53 -42.12
C GLY A 335 -14.61 -18.35 -42.46
N ASP A 336 -13.85 -17.89 -43.45
CA ASP A 336 -12.63 -18.54 -43.93
C ASP A 336 -11.37 -18.16 -43.13
N THR A 337 -11.52 -17.28 -42.13
CA THR A 337 -10.40 -16.82 -41.29
C THR A 337 -9.87 -17.98 -40.45
N SER A 338 -8.57 -18.24 -40.51
CA SER A 338 -7.98 -19.26 -39.63
C SER A 338 -7.85 -18.75 -38.20
N LEU A 339 -7.84 -19.66 -37.20
CA LEU A 339 -7.59 -19.28 -35.80
C LEU A 339 -6.25 -18.57 -35.63
N MET A 340 -5.23 -19.00 -36.37
CA MET A 340 -3.89 -18.42 -36.31
C MET A 340 -3.85 -17.01 -36.89
N GLU A 341 -4.58 -16.78 -37.98
CA GLU A 341 -4.73 -15.46 -38.58
C GLU A 341 -5.47 -14.49 -37.65
N LEU A 342 -6.57 -14.93 -37.03
CA LEU A 342 -7.28 -14.12 -36.04
C LEU A 342 -6.40 -13.76 -34.84
N MET A 343 -5.62 -14.71 -34.32
CA MET A 343 -4.68 -14.45 -33.22
C MET A 343 -3.57 -13.47 -33.64
N ASN A 344 -3.10 -13.53 -34.88
CA ASN A 344 -2.12 -12.59 -35.42
C ASN A 344 -2.70 -11.16 -35.50
N TRP A 345 -3.94 -11.01 -35.98
CA TRP A 345 -4.62 -9.71 -35.98
C TRP A 345 -4.93 -9.20 -34.57
N ALA A 346 -5.29 -10.09 -33.65
CA ALA A 346 -5.49 -9.74 -32.25
C ALA A 346 -4.20 -9.20 -31.62
N ALA A 347 -3.06 -9.83 -31.92
CA ALA A 347 -1.76 -9.40 -31.45
C ALA A 347 -1.31 -8.06 -32.08
N LEU A 348 -1.53 -7.85 -33.38
CA LEU A 348 -1.27 -6.55 -34.04
C LEU A 348 -2.20 -5.43 -33.59
N ALA A 349 -3.39 -5.77 -33.08
CA ALA A 349 -4.27 -4.80 -32.43
C ALA A 349 -3.84 -4.48 -30.99
N CYS A 350 -2.84 -5.17 -30.42
CA CYS A 350 -2.27 -4.84 -29.13
C CYS A 350 -1.12 -3.84 -29.24
N GLU A 351 -0.86 -3.16 -28.14
CA GLU A 351 0.36 -2.38 -27.96
C GLU A 351 1.61 -3.28 -28.08
N PRO A 352 2.72 -2.80 -28.68
CA PRO A 352 3.99 -3.54 -28.72
C PRO A 352 4.53 -3.89 -27.32
N ALA A 353 4.25 -3.04 -26.34
CA ALA A 353 4.62 -3.21 -24.94
C ALA A 353 3.38 -3.09 -24.04
N PRO A 354 2.52 -4.13 -23.99
CA PRO A 354 1.24 -4.04 -23.29
C PRO A 354 1.41 -4.12 -21.78
N PHE A 355 0.65 -3.29 -21.05
CA PHE A 355 0.56 -3.32 -19.59
C PHE A 355 -0.74 -3.97 -19.09
N ASP A 356 -1.84 -3.83 -19.84
CA ASP A 356 -3.16 -4.38 -19.49
C ASP A 356 -3.13 -5.92 -19.46
N PRO A 357 -3.72 -6.56 -18.43
CA PRO A 357 -3.76 -8.01 -18.32
C PRO A 357 -4.37 -8.72 -19.55
N MET A 358 -5.38 -8.16 -20.22
CA MET A 358 -5.99 -8.80 -21.40
C MET A 358 -5.06 -8.74 -22.61
N GLU A 359 -4.39 -7.63 -22.85
CA GLU A 359 -3.40 -7.51 -23.93
C GLU A 359 -2.21 -8.45 -23.73
N LYS A 360 -1.69 -8.51 -22.49
CA LYS A 360 -0.66 -9.49 -22.11
C LYS A 360 -1.14 -10.92 -22.38
N ALA A 361 -2.38 -11.24 -22.04
CA ALA A 361 -2.98 -12.56 -22.30
C ALA A 361 -3.06 -12.87 -23.82
N ILE A 362 -3.43 -11.88 -24.64
CA ILE A 362 -3.51 -12.04 -26.10
C ILE A 362 -2.11 -12.31 -26.68
N LEU A 363 -1.10 -11.51 -26.33
CA LEU A 363 0.26 -11.71 -26.83
C LEU A 363 0.87 -13.03 -26.33
N LEU A 364 0.65 -13.40 -25.07
CA LEU A 364 1.09 -14.70 -24.55
C LEU A 364 0.41 -15.86 -25.28
N SER A 365 -0.89 -15.76 -25.56
CA SER A 365 -1.62 -16.76 -26.34
C SER A 365 -1.09 -16.86 -27.77
N ALA A 366 -0.86 -15.73 -28.44
CA ALA A 366 -0.27 -15.69 -29.78
C ALA A 366 1.11 -16.37 -29.82
N LYS A 367 1.98 -16.02 -28.86
CA LYS A 367 3.31 -16.62 -28.71
C LYS A 367 3.25 -18.14 -28.48
N ASN A 368 2.37 -18.60 -27.59
CA ASN A 368 2.20 -20.03 -27.29
C ASN A 368 1.67 -20.83 -28.49
N ASN A 369 0.97 -20.17 -29.42
CA ASN A 369 0.48 -20.78 -30.65
C ASN A 369 1.43 -20.60 -31.85
N GLY A 370 2.69 -20.17 -31.61
CA GLY A 370 3.73 -20.12 -32.62
C GLY A 370 3.81 -18.84 -33.44
N ILE A 371 3.12 -17.76 -33.03
CA ILE A 371 3.28 -16.43 -33.62
C ILE A 371 4.52 -15.78 -33.01
N ASP A 372 5.42 -15.27 -33.85
CA ASP A 372 6.62 -14.56 -33.41
C ASP A 372 6.26 -13.14 -32.96
N THR A 373 5.82 -13.00 -31.71
CA THR A 373 5.44 -11.70 -31.12
C THR A 373 6.61 -10.74 -30.95
N VAL A 374 7.87 -11.20 -31.08
CA VAL A 374 9.05 -10.34 -30.95
C VAL A 374 9.25 -9.55 -32.23
N HIS A 375 9.24 -10.24 -33.37
CA HIS A 375 9.39 -9.62 -34.69
C HIS A 375 8.04 -9.17 -35.29
N LEU A 376 6.92 -9.40 -34.59
CA LEU A 376 5.60 -8.98 -35.04
C LEU A 376 5.52 -7.45 -35.21
N PHE A 377 6.13 -6.71 -34.29
CA PHE A 377 6.09 -5.25 -34.21
C PHE A 377 7.24 -4.55 -34.94
N ASP A 378 8.10 -5.28 -35.65
CA ASP A 378 9.16 -4.70 -36.50
C ASP A 378 8.60 -3.97 -37.73
N LYS A 379 7.27 -4.02 -37.92
CA LYS A 379 6.55 -3.37 -39.01
C LYS A 379 6.38 -1.87 -38.68
N PRO A 380 6.46 -0.96 -39.66
CA PRO A 380 6.19 0.45 -39.42
C PRO A 380 4.77 0.67 -38.88
N LEU A 381 4.65 1.27 -37.70
CA LEU A 381 3.39 1.78 -37.17
C LEU A 381 3.11 3.13 -37.85
N VAL A 382 1.98 3.22 -38.54
CA VAL A 382 1.56 4.39 -39.33
C VAL A 382 0.72 5.34 -38.47
N ASP A 383 -0.22 4.80 -37.70
CA ASP A 383 -1.10 5.54 -36.81
C ASP A 383 -1.71 4.61 -35.74
N GLU A 384 -2.23 5.19 -34.66
CA GLU A 384 -2.84 4.46 -33.54
C GLU A 384 -4.17 5.10 -33.09
N TYR A 385 -5.09 4.23 -32.66
CA TYR A 385 -6.34 4.62 -32.01
C TYR A 385 -6.32 4.05 -30.60
N PRO A 386 -6.01 4.86 -29.57
CA PRO A 386 -5.94 4.41 -28.18
C PRO A 386 -7.30 3.94 -27.69
N PHE A 387 -7.31 3.08 -26.67
CA PHE A 387 -8.55 2.61 -26.09
C PHE A 387 -9.30 3.75 -25.38
N SER A 388 -10.59 3.92 -25.64
CA SER A 388 -11.44 4.83 -24.86
C SER A 388 -12.66 4.12 -24.27
N SER A 389 -13.05 4.48 -23.05
CA SER A 389 -14.26 3.94 -22.41
C SER A 389 -15.55 4.27 -23.16
N GLU A 390 -15.54 5.35 -23.95
CA GLU A 390 -16.68 5.76 -24.80
C GLU A 390 -16.83 4.81 -26.00
N THR A 391 -15.74 4.55 -26.73
CA THR A 391 -15.78 3.71 -27.94
C THR A 391 -15.63 2.22 -27.64
N LYS A 392 -14.99 1.87 -26.51
CA LYS A 392 -14.68 0.51 -26.05
C LYS A 392 -13.92 -0.33 -27.08
N MET A 393 -13.08 0.32 -27.87
CA MET A 393 -12.23 -0.30 -28.88
C MET A 393 -10.93 0.47 -29.03
N MET A 394 -9.94 -0.18 -29.61
CA MET A 394 -8.65 0.37 -29.99
C MET A 394 -8.19 -0.28 -31.30
N GLY A 395 -7.20 0.32 -31.94
CA GLY A 395 -6.63 -0.26 -33.15
C GLY A 395 -5.32 0.38 -33.56
N HIS A 396 -4.55 -0.34 -34.35
CA HIS A 396 -3.26 0.09 -34.86
C HIS A 396 -3.22 -0.07 -36.36
N ILE A 397 -2.65 0.92 -37.04
CA ILE A 397 -2.44 0.90 -38.49
C ILE A 397 -0.97 0.58 -38.75
N TRP A 398 -0.73 -0.54 -39.40
CA TRP A 398 0.60 -1.03 -39.73
C TRP A 398 0.83 -0.99 -41.24
N GLU A 399 2.07 -0.70 -41.65
CA GLU A 399 2.51 -0.94 -43.02
C GLU A 399 3.12 -2.35 -43.12
N ILE A 400 2.43 -3.27 -43.80
CA ILE A 400 2.84 -4.68 -43.91
C ILE A 400 3.11 -4.97 -45.38
N GLU A 401 4.38 -5.20 -45.73
CA GLU A 401 4.79 -5.49 -47.12
C GLU A 401 4.31 -4.45 -48.15
N GLY A 402 4.22 -3.18 -47.73
CA GLY A 402 3.74 -2.06 -48.56
C GLY A 402 2.20 -1.91 -48.58
N VAL A 403 1.47 -2.69 -47.79
CA VAL A 403 0.01 -2.59 -47.61
C VAL A 403 -0.32 -2.01 -46.24
N VAL A 404 -1.05 -0.88 -46.25
CA VAL A 404 -1.54 -0.25 -45.02
C VAL A 404 -2.73 -1.05 -44.47
N THR A 405 -2.56 -1.61 -43.27
CA THR A 405 -3.51 -2.54 -42.64
C THR A 405 -3.89 -2.06 -41.25
N LEU A 406 -5.19 -1.93 -40.99
CA LEU A 406 -5.74 -1.68 -39.66
C LEU A 406 -6.06 -3.00 -38.97
N ALA A 407 -5.53 -3.19 -37.77
CA ALA A 407 -5.95 -4.24 -36.85
C ALA A 407 -6.65 -3.58 -35.65
N ALA A 408 -7.90 -3.96 -35.39
CA ALA A 408 -8.73 -3.37 -34.34
C ALA A 408 -9.28 -4.44 -33.41
N LYS A 409 -9.42 -4.09 -32.12
CA LYS A 409 -10.05 -4.93 -31.11
C LYS A 409 -10.90 -4.11 -30.16
N GLY A 410 -11.94 -4.72 -29.60
CA GLY A 410 -12.84 -4.05 -28.68
C GLY A 410 -14.01 -4.89 -28.23
N SER A 411 -15.00 -4.26 -27.60
CA SER A 411 -16.27 -4.93 -27.34
C SER A 411 -16.95 -5.33 -28.64
N CYS A 412 -17.66 -6.45 -28.61
CA CYS A 412 -18.38 -6.97 -29.77
C CYS A 412 -19.38 -5.95 -30.32
N GLU A 413 -20.02 -5.18 -29.44
CA GLU A 413 -20.97 -4.13 -29.77
C GLU A 413 -20.33 -2.95 -30.51
N SER A 414 -19.01 -2.75 -30.37
CA SER A 414 -18.29 -1.65 -31.01
C SER A 414 -17.66 -2.08 -32.33
N ILE A 415 -17.08 -3.29 -32.37
CA ILE A 415 -16.37 -3.78 -33.56
C ILE A 415 -17.33 -4.36 -34.60
N LEU A 416 -18.31 -5.17 -34.20
CA LEU A 416 -19.17 -5.88 -35.17
C LEU A 416 -19.97 -4.96 -36.10
N PRO A 417 -20.48 -3.79 -35.66
CA PRO A 417 -21.12 -2.83 -36.57
C PRO A 417 -20.21 -2.31 -37.69
N LEU A 418 -18.88 -2.32 -37.48
CA LEU A 418 -17.89 -1.86 -38.45
C LEU A 418 -17.53 -2.94 -39.49
N CYS A 419 -17.90 -4.20 -39.26
CA CYS A 419 -17.40 -5.34 -40.02
C CYS A 419 -18.16 -5.67 -41.32
N HIS A 420 -19.10 -4.83 -41.79
CA HIS A 420 -19.87 -5.05 -43.03
C HIS A 420 -20.49 -6.47 -43.15
N LEU A 421 -20.91 -7.06 -42.03
CA LEU A 421 -21.54 -8.38 -41.99
C LEU A 421 -23.01 -8.31 -42.43
N THR A 422 -23.50 -9.34 -43.11
CA THR A 422 -24.95 -9.48 -43.35
C THR A 422 -25.68 -9.88 -42.07
N ASP A 423 -26.98 -9.59 -41.96
CA ASP A 423 -27.79 -9.88 -40.75
C ASP A 423 -27.70 -11.34 -40.29
N THR A 424 -27.58 -12.29 -41.23
CA THR A 424 -27.45 -13.71 -40.91
C THR A 424 -26.09 -14.03 -40.27
N GLN A 425 -25.03 -13.39 -40.76
CA GLN A 425 -23.66 -13.58 -40.26
C GLN A 425 -23.48 -12.90 -38.91
N LEU A 426 -23.99 -11.67 -38.76
CA LEU A 426 -23.98 -10.95 -37.49
C LEU A 426 -24.69 -11.75 -36.39
N LYS A 427 -25.86 -12.34 -36.71
CA LYS A 427 -26.60 -13.17 -35.76
C LYS A 427 -25.81 -14.40 -35.32
N GLN A 428 -25.12 -15.08 -36.23
CA GLN A 428 -24.27 -16.23 -35.88
C GLN A 428 -23.14 -15.86 -34.92
N VAL A 429 -22.46 -14.73 -35.17
CA VAL A 429 -21.36 -14.26 -34.32
C VAL A 429 -21.87 -13.84 -32.94
N ILE A 430 -23.03 -13.18 -32.87
CA ILE A 430 -23.67 -12.80 -31.59
C ILE A 430 -24.09 -14.04 -30.79
N GLU A 431 -24.65 -15.08 -31.44
CA GLU A 431 -25.01 -16.33 -30.74
C GLU A 431 -23.80 -17.01 -30.09
N GLU A 432 -22.65 -17.04 -30.77
CA GLU A 432 -21.41 -17.57 -30.18
C GLU A 432 -20.85 -16.63 -29.08
N GLN A 433 -20.93 -15.31 -29.25
CA GLN A 433 -20.56 -14.36 -28.20
C GLN A 433 -21.40 -14.55 -26.92
N GLU A 434 -22.71 -14.69 -27.04
CA GLU A 434 -23.59 -14.97 -25.89
C GLU A 434 -23.23 -16.29 -25.20
N LYS A 435 -22.91 -17.33 -25.99
CA LYS A 435 -22.53 -18.64 -25.45
C LYS A 435 -21.23 -18.57 -24.65
N LEU A 436 -20.23 -17.81 -25.12
CA LEU A 436 -19.00 -17.56 -24.38
C LEU A 436 -19.25 -16.72 -23.11
N ALA A 437 -20.06 -15.67 -23.21
CA ALA A 437 -20.39 -14.80 -22.08
C ALA A 437 -21.14 -15.56 -20.97
N ARG A 438 -22.06 -16.48 -21.31
CA ARG A 438 -22.77 -17.34 -20.33
C ARG A 438 -21.84 -18.30 -19.57
N GLN A 439 -20.66 -18.59 -20.11
CA GLN A 439 -19.64 -19.38 -19.42
C GLN A 439 -18.77 -18.52 -18.47
N GLY A 440 -19.03 -17.20 -18.39
CA GLY A 440 -18.29 -16.26 -17.54
C GLY A 440 -17.06 -15.68 -18.20
N TYR A 441 -16.85 -15.89 -19.50
CA TYR A 441 -15.74 -15.30 -20.24
C TYR A 441 -16.01 -13.84 -20.61
N ARG A 442 -14.96 -13.03 -20.55
CA ARG A 442 -14.93 -11.72 -21.19
C ARG A 442 -14.61 -11.90 -22.67
N VAL A 443 -15.52 -11.49 -23.54
CA VAL A 443 -15.42 -11.68 -25.00
C VAL A 443 -14.89 -10.39 -25.64
N ILE A 444 -13.89 -10.50 -26.50
CA ILE A 444 -13.31 -9.40 -27.28
C ILE A 444 -13.48 -9.74 -28.76
N ALA A 445 -14.00 -8.79 -29.54
CA ALA A 445 -14.05 -8.89 -30.99
C ALA A 445 -12.78 -8.31 -31.59
N VAL A 446 -12.30 -8.92 -32.68
CA VAL A 446 -11.14 -8.51 -33.43
C VAL A 446 -11.53 -8.40 -34.90
N ALA A 447 -11.11 -7.34 -35.55
CA ALA A 447 -11.36 -7.08 -36.96
C ALA A 447 -10.10 -6.55 -37.64
N THR A 448 -10.02 -6.75 -38.95
CA THR A 448 -8.93 -6.23 -39.77
C THR A 448 -9.48 -5.57 -41.04
N ARG A 449 -8.80 -4.55 -41.52
CA ARG A 449 -9.04 -3.90 -42.80
C ARG A 449 -7.71 -3.71 -43.51
N GLN A 450 -7.54 -4.42 -44.62
CA GLN A 450 -6.39 -4.27 -45.52
C GLN A 450 -6.67 -3.22 -46.60
N ASP A 451 -5.62 -2.78 -47.28
CA ASP A 451 -5.66 -1.84 -48.40
C ASP A 451 -6.29 -0.48 -48.06
N LEU A 452 -5.90 0.09 -46.91
CA LEU A 452 -6.32 1.45 -46.54
C LEU A 452 -5.70 2.49 -47.48
N THR A 453 -6.55 3.20 -48.20
CA THR A 453 -6.15 4.31 -49.09
C THR A 453 -6.10 5.66 -48.37
N THR A 454 -6.82 5.78 -47.25
CA THR A 454 -6.87 6.97 -46.40
C THR A 454 -6.93 6.54 -44.94
N ILE A 455 -6.18 7.22 -44.07
CA ILE A 455 -6.23 7.01 -42.61
C ILE A 455 -7.44 7.77 -42.04
N PRO A 456 -8.42 7.07 -41.44
CA PRO A 456 -9.56 7.71 -40.79
C PRO A 456 -9.13 8.60 -39.61
N ALA A 457 -9.85 9.68 -39.33
CA ALA A 457 -9.59 10.48 -38.12
C ALA A 457 -10.00 9.74 -36.83
N THR A 458 -10.92 8.78 -36.93
CA THR A 458 -11.44 7.97 -35.83
C THR A 458 -11.62 6.53 -36.27
N LEU A 459 -11.54 5.60 -35.33
CA LEU A 459 -11.80 4.18 -35.57
C LEU A 459 -13.30 3.87 -35.81
N ALA A 460 -14.19 4.74 -35.33
CA ALA A 460 -15.64 4.62 -35.45
C ALA A 460 -16.20 5.20 -36.75
#